data_AF-A0A9P4G6H5-F1
#
_entry.id   AF-A0A9P4G6H5-F1
#
_cell.length_a   1.000
_cell.length_b   1.000
_cell.length_c   1.000
_cell.angle_alpha   90.00
_cell.angle_beta   90.00
_cell.angle_gamma   90.00
#
_symmetry.space_group_name_H-M   'P 1'
#
loop_
_entity.id
_entity.type
_entity.pdbx_description
1 polymer ?
#
loop_
_entity_poly.entity_id
_entity_poly.type
_entity_poly.pdbx_seq_one_letter_code
_entity_poly.pdbx_strand_id
1 'polypeptide(L)'
;MKIITTLLRISIASASVITRQNTALRKGTQSIVLKETNGVPGNECITFRNNGEIVDAACVNAAADRQLNPSTISGANVLNVQRSFSNGFRPDLVSTDACVGFNGTTFLAQDCSDPNLDPVSFANGQLVSASGACQSGHDEKAQITVDPQGQNCVELTSTRVETTPPE
;
A
#
# COMPACT_ATOMS: atom_id res chain seq x y z
N MET A 1 -68.69 28.73 -21.30
CA MET A 1 -67.64 27.77 -21.70
C MET A 1 -66.40 28.02 -20.83
N LYS A 2 -66.08 27.12 -19.89
CA LYS A 2 -64.85 27.18 -19.08
C LYS A 2 -63.91 26.10 -19.60
N ILE A 3 -62.76 26.50 -20.12
CA ILE A 3 -61.72 25.60 -20.63
C ILE A 3 -60.85 25.17 -19.44
N ILE A 4 -60.82 23.87 -19.16
CA ILE A 4 -59.95 23.24 -18.16
C ILE A 4 -58.66 22.86 -18.88
N THR A 5 -57.56 23.54 -18.57
CA THR A 5 -56.23 23.22 -19.12
C THR A 5 -55.49 22.34 -18.12
N THR A 6 -55.40 21.04 -18.41
CA THR A 6 -54.64 20.07 -17.62
C THR A 6 -53.14 20.21 -17.93
N LEU A 7 -52.36 20.66 -16.94
CA LEU A 7 -50.89 20.72 -17.02
C LEU A 7 -50.30 19.36 -16.62
N LEU A 8 -49.76 18.65 -17.61
CA LEU A 8 -48.99 17.42 -17.42
C LEU A 8 -47.58 17.80 -16.93
N ARG A 9 -47.22 17.43 -15.69
CA ARG A 9 -45.84 17.57 -15.17
C ARG A 9 -45.05 16.32 -15.55
N ILE A 10 -44.08 16.47 -16.44
CA ILE A 10 -43.10 15.42 -16.77
C ILE A 10 -41.90 15.60 -15.85
N SER A 11 -41.69 14.66 -14.92
CA SER A 11 -40.49 14.59 -14.08
C SER A 11 -39.36 13.94 -14.88
N ILE A 12 -38.35 14.72 -15.24
CA ILE A 12 -37.13 14.22 -15.89
C ILE A 12 -36.23 13.71 -14.78
N ALA A 13 -36.07 12.38 -14.67
CA ALA A 13 -35.09 11.78 -13.78
C ALA A 13 -33.69 12.14 -14.32
N SER A 14 -32.93 12.93 -13.56
CA SER A 14 -31.52 13.16 -13.84
C SER A 14 -30.74 11.90 -13.47
N ALA A 15 -30.21 11.21 -14.48
CA ALA A 15 -29.23 10.15 -14.25
C ALA A 15 -27.94 10.82 -13.74
N SER A 16 -27.67 10.68 -12.44
CA SER A 16 -26.37 11.03 -11.87
C SER A 16 -25.32 10.16 -12.54
N VAL A 17 -24.50 10.76 -13.42
CA VAL A 17 -23.27 10.12 -13.89
C VAL A 17 -22.36 10.03 -12.67
N ILE A 18 -22.28 8.83 -12.08
CA ILE A 18 -21.21 8.51 -11.13
C ILE A 18 -19.94 8.49 -11.96
N THR A 19 -19.25 9.62 -12.05
CA THR A 19 -17.84 9.62 -12.38
C THR A 19 -17.17 8.75 -11.32
N ARG A 20 -16.73 7.54 -11.70
CA ARG A 20 -15.73 6.80 -10.93
C ARG A 20 -14.58 7.79 -10.75
N GLN A 21 -14.48 8.40 -9.57
CA GLN A 21 -13.28 9.12 -9.23
C GLN A 21 -12.17 8.10 -9.37
N ASN A 22 -11.27 8.35 -10.31
CA ASN A 22 -10.08 7.57 -10.44
C ASN A 22 -9.38 7.74 -9.10
N THR A 23 -9.38 6.67 -8.30
CA THR A 23 -8.83 6.58 -6.94
C THR A 23 -7.30 6.67 -7.05
N ALA A 24 -6.81 7.80 -7.56
CA ALA A 24 -5.43 7.95 -7.97
C ALA A 24 -4.56 7.98 -6.73
N LEU A 25 -3.51 7.16 -6.74
CA LEU A 25 -2.45 7.22 -5.74
C LEU A 25 -1.88 8.64 -5.71
N ARG A 26 -1.87 9.24 -4.53
CA ARG A 26 -1.12 10.46 -4.27
C ARG A 26 0.16 10.09 -3.53
N LYS A 27 1.25 10.00 -4.29
CA LYS A 27 2.58 9.67 -3.74
C LYS A 27 3.05 10.76 -2.78
N GLY A 28 3.63 10.32 -1.66
CA GLY A 28 4.38 11.21 -0.77
C GLY A 28 5.60 11.80 -1.47
N THR A 29 6.09 12.91 -0.95
CA THR A 29 7.28 13.60 -1.47
C THR A 29 8.58 13.11 -0.84
N GLN A 30 8.52 12.07 0.01
CA GLN A 30 9.66 11.57 0.78
C GLN A 30 9.65 10.05 0.77
N SER A 31 10.84 9.48 0.59
CA SER A 31 11.08 8.06 0.74
C SER A 31 11.60 7.74 2.13
N ILE A 32 11.23 6.58 2.64
CA ILE A 32 11.70 6.04 3.90
C ILE A 32 12.25 4.64 3.70
N VAL A 33 13.22 4.27 4.53
CA VAL A 33 13.61 2.89 4.78
C VAL A 33 13.09 2.51 6.17
N LEU A 34 12.39 1.38 6.25
CA LEU A 34 11.87 0.85 7.50
C LEU A 34 12.81 -0.22 8.03
N LYS A 35 13.07 -0.15 9.34
CA LYS A 35 13.96 -1.08 10.06
C LYS A 35 13.21 -1.72 11.23
N GLU A 36 13.14 -3.04 11.28
CA GLU A 36 12.62 -3.77 12.43
C GLU A 36 13.54 -3.57 13.65
N THR A 37 12.94 -3.20 14.78
CA THR A 37 13.66 -3.00 16.04
C THR A 37 13.98 -4.36 16.64
N ASN A 38 15.27 -4.61 16.90
CA ASN A 38 15.77 -5.93 17.29
C ASN A 38 15.52 -7.03 16.23
N GLY A 39 15.41 -6.65 14.95
CA GLY A 39 15.36 -7.60 13.83
C GLY A 39 16.67 -8.38 13.64
N VAL A 40 16.79 -9.14 12.55
CA VAL A 40 17.98 -9.96 12.26
C VAL A 40 19.22 -9.08 12.12
N PRO A 41 20.28 -9.25 12.95
CA PRO A 41 21.49 -8.42 12.85
C PRO A 41 22.10 -8.44 11.44
N GLY A 42 22.30 -7.25 10.87
CA GLY A 42 22.78 -7.04 9.49
C GLY A 42 21.71 -7.22 8.41
N ASN A 43 20.47 -7.58 8.76
CA ASN A 43 19.33 -7.75 7.88
C ASN A 43 18.06 -7.10 8.44
N GLU A 44 18.17 -5.92 9.03
CA GLU A 44 17.05 -5.35 9.80
C GLU A 44 16.08 -4.52 8.95
N CYS A 45 16.35 -4.30 7.66
CA CYS A 45 15.53 -3.42 6.81
C CYS A 45 14.53 -4.18 5.95
N ILE A 46 13.33 -3.62 5.87
CA ILE A 46 12.25 -4.12 5.03
C ILE A 46 12.59 -3.94 3.55
N THR A 47 12.36 -4.99 2.77
CA THR A 47 12.45 -5.00 1.31
C THR A 47 11.41 -5.92 0.69
N PHE A 48 11.43 -6.01 -0.63
CA PHE A 48 10.56 -6.86 -1.42
C PHE A 48 11.38 -7.90 -2.17
N ARG A 49 10.98 -9.17 -2.10
CA ARG A 49 11.39 -10.17 -3.07
C ARG A 49 10.77 -9.86 -4.44
N ASN A 50 11.26 -10.52 -5.49
CA ASN A 50 10.74 -10.29 -6.84
C ASN A 50 9.25 -10.71 -7.01
N ASN A 51 8.76 -11.66 -6.20
CA ASN A 51 7.33 -12.01 -6.14
C ASN A 51 6.50 -10.98 -5.34
N GLY A 52 7.13 -9.93 -4.79
CA GLY A 52 6.48 -8.86 -4.03
C GLY A 52 6.24 -9.19 -2.55
N GLU A 53 6.66 -10.35 -2.05
CA GLU A 53 6.65 -10.63 -0.61
C GLU A 53 7.64 -9.73 0.11
N ILE A 54 7.31 -9.35 1.33
CA ILE A 54 8.17 -8.54 2.17
C ILE A 54 9.14 -9.41 2.98
N VAL A 55 10.40 -8.98 3.05
CA VAL A 55 11.44 -9.64 3.85
C VAL A 55 12.33 -8.61 4.55
N ASP A 56 12.96 -9.08 5.60
CA ASP A 56 14.09 -8.45 6.27
C ASP A 56 15.39 -8.73 5.48
N ALA A 57 16.17 -7.68 5.23
CA ALA A 57 17.49 -7.78 4.61
C ALA A 57 18.33 -6.53 4.89
N ALA A 58 19.59 -6.54 4.44
CA ALA A 58 20.55 -5.49 4.74
C ALA A 58 20.02 -4.08 4.41
N CYS A 59 20.24 -3.16 5.35
CA CYS A 59 19.85 -1.77 5.19
C CYS A 59 20.72 -1.06 4.15
N VAL A 60 20.13 -0.78 2.99
CA VAL A 60 20.77 0.00 1.92
C VAL A 60 19.89 1.20 1.59
N ASN A 61 20.24 2.36 2.14
CA ASN A 61 19.44 3.58 2.00
C ASN A 61 19.29 4.06 0.54
N ALA A 62 20.23 3.72 -0.33
CA ALA A 62 20.26 4.16 -1.71
C ALA A 62 19.59 3.19 -2.70
N ALA A 63 19.03 2.07 -2.24
CA ALA A 63 18.42 1.07 -3.12
C ALA A 63 16.89 1.23 -3.16
N ALA A 64 16.31 1.36 -4.37
CA ALA A 64 14.87 1.57 -4.56
C ALA A 64 14.02 0.42 -4.00
N ASP A 65 14.54 -0.81 -3.95
CA ASP A 65 13.86 -1.98 -3.37
C ASP A 65 13.76 -1.95 -1.84
N ARG A 66 14.45 -1.02 -1.16
CA ARG A 66 14.38 -0.76 0.29
C ARG A 66 13.51 0.43 0.63
N GLN A 67 13.13 1.22 -0.37
CA GLN A 67 12.44 2.48 -0.18
C GLN A 67 10.93 2.33 -0.31
N LEU A 68 10.23 3.00 0.59
CA LEU A 68 8.78 3.13 0.61
C LEU A 68 8.42 4.60 0.65
N ASN A 69 7.30 4.98 0.03
CA ASN A 69 6.77 6.33 0.09
C ASN A 69 5.47 6.34 0.88
N PRO A 70 5.42 6.97 2.08
CA PRO A 70 4.16 7.25 2.76
C PRO A 70 3.25 8.08 1.85
N SER A 71 2.14 7.49 1.43
CA SER A 71 1.27 7.99 0.37
C SER A 71 -0.20 7.87 0.78
N THR A 72 -1.11 8.32 -0.07
CA THR A 72 -2.56 8.16 0.18
C THR A 72 -3.32 7.69 -1.05
N ILE A 73 -4.35 6.87 -0.85
CA ILE A 73 -5.32 6.43 -1.85
C ILE A 73 -6.71 6.74 -1.31
N SER A 74 -7.48 7.59 -2.00
CA SER A 74 -8.81 8.04 -1.54
C SER A 74 -8.85 8.51 -0.06
N GLY A 75 -7.76 9.14 0.39
CA GLY A 75 -7.60 9.62 1.76
C GLY A 75 -7.15 8.58 2.79
N ALA A 76 -7.09 7.29 2.45
CA ALA A 76 -6.48 6.26 3.28
C ALA A 76 -4.95 6.28 3.12
N ASN A 77 -4.22 6.13 4.23
CA ASN A 77 -2.77 6.04 4.21
C ASN A 77 -2.32 4.70 3.64
N VAL A 78 -1.26 4.72 2.84
CA VAL A 78 -0.65 3.52 2.26
C VAL A 78 0.85 3.74 2.08
N LEU A 79 1.62 2.67 2.07
CA LEU A 79 3.01 2.69 1.63
C LEU A 79 3.06 2.32 0.14
N ASN A 80 3.46 3.28 -0.69
CA ASN A 80 3.79 3.00 -2.08
C ASN A 80 5.21 2.41 -2.15
N VAL A 81 5.36 1.34 -2.92
CA VAL A 81 6.62 0.63 -3.16
C VAL A 81 7.43 1.39 -4.22
N GLN A 82 8.69 1.69 -3.93
CA GLN A 82 9.52 2.50 -4.83
C GLN A 82 10.14 1.69 -5.99
N ARG A 83 10.39 0.38 -5.83
CA ARG A 83 10.93 -0.45 -6.92
C ARG A 83 9.93 -0.70 -8.04
N SER A 84 10.45 -1.02 -9.23
CA SER A 84 9.64 -1.62 -10.29
C SER A 84 9.56 -3.13 -10.15
N PHE A 85 8.60 -3.72 -10.86
CA PHE A 85 8.45 -5.16 -11.02
C PHE A 85 8.64 -5.54 -12.49
N SER A 86 9.13 -6.76 -12.71
CA SER A 86 9.37 -7.29 -14.05
C SER A 86 8.40 -8.43 -14.37
N ASN A 87 8.18 -8.61 -15.67
CA ASN A 87 7.23 -9.60 -16.20
C ASN A 87 7.54 -11.05 -15.78
N GLY A 88 8.80 -11.36 -15.44
CA GLY A 88 9.20 -12.72 -15.04
C GLY A 88 8.73 -13.14 -13.64
N PHE A 89 8.35 -12.19 -12.78
CA PHE A 89 8.01 -12.49 -11.38
C PHE A 89 6.64 -11.92 -10.97
N ARG A 90 6.35 -10.67 -11.33
CA ARG A 90 5.08 -9.98 -11.05
C ARG A 90 4.58 -9.26 -12.31
N PRO A 91 4.14 -10.02 -13.33
CA PRO A 91 3.63 -9.45 -14.56
C PRO A 91 2.42 -8.55 -14.33
N ASP A 92 1.64 -8.82 -13.27
CA ASP A 92 0.51 -8.02 -12.82
C ASP A 92 0.90 -6.63 -12.29
N LEU A 93 2.15 -6.45 -11.85
CA LEU A 93 2.66 -5.17 -11.34
C LEU A 93 3.57 -4.42 -12.31
N VAL A 94 3.71 -4.91 -13.55
CA VAL A 94 4.52 -4.22 -14.55
C VAL A 94 3.83 -2.92 -14.95
N SER A 95 4.54 -1.80 -14.85
CA SER A 95 4.03 -0.45 -15.18
C SER A 95 2.82 0.00 -14.35
N THR A 96 2.59 -0.61 -13.18
CA THR A 96 1.59 -0.16 -12.22
C THR A 96 2.27 0.52 -11.04
N ASP A 97 1.51 1.34 -10.32
CA ASP A 97 1.95 1.77 -8.99
C ASP A 97 1.69 0.63 -8.01
N ALA A 98 2.74 0.12 -7.39
CA ALA A 98 2.63 -0.91 -6.37
C ALA A 98 2.51 -0.30 -4.97
N CYS A 99 1.64 -0.89 -4.15
CA CYS A 99 1.40 -0.51 -2.77
C CYS A 99 1.59 -1.73 -1.88
N VAL A 100 1.96 -1.52 -0.62
CA VAL A 100 1.92 -2.57 0.38
C VAL A 100 0.47 -2.81 0.77
N GLY A 101 0.01 -4.05 0.63
CA GLY A 101 -1.33 -4.46 1.04
C GLY A 101 -1.32 -5.76 1.83
N PHE A 102 -2.41 -6.02 2.54
CA PHE A 102 -2.66 -7.26 3.25
C PHE A 102 -3.65 -8.12 2.47
N ASN A 103 -3.29 -9.37 2.18
CA ASN A 103 -4.18 -10.30 1.46
C ASN A 103 -4.98 -11.24 2.39
N GLY A 104 -5.00 -10.98 3.69
CA GLY A 104 -5.60 -11.86 4.69
C GLY A 104 -4.62 -12.79 5.42
N THR A 105 -3.40 -12.97 4.91
CA THR A 105 -2.37 -13.81 5.57
C THR A 105 -1.01 -13.14 5.68
N THR A 106 -0.61 -12.31 4.71
CA THR A 106 0.70 -11.66 4.70
C THR A 106 0.61 -10.26 4.10
N PHE A 107 1.66 -9.46 4.31
CA PHE A 107 1.86 -8.20 3.60
C PHE A 107 2.72 -8.42 2.36
N LEU A 108 2.28 -7.85 1.24
CA LEU A 108 2.94 -7.97 -0.05
C LEU A 108 2.67 -6.75 -0.93
N ALA A 109 3.47 -6.60 -1.98
CA ALA A 109 3.20 -5.63 -3.03
C ALA A 109 1.96 -6.03 -3.85
N GLN A 110 1.02 -5.11 -4.01
CA GLN A 110 -0.21 -5.24 -4.78
C GLN A 110 -0.43 -3.97 -5.62
N ASP A 111 -1.30 -4.03 -6.62
CA ASP A 111 -1.65 -2.84 -7.42
C ASP A 111 -2.38 -1.83 -6.51
N CYS A 112 -1.88 -0.59 -6.45
CA CYS A 112 -2.50 0.48 -5.69
C CYS A 112 -3.94 0.79 -6.14
N SER A 113 -4.32 0.41 -7.36
CA SER A 113 -5.65 0.63 -7.94
C SER A 113 -6.61 -0.55 -7.73
N ASP A 114 -6.16 -1.65 -7.10
CA ASP A 114 -7.03 -2.79 -6.79
C ASP A 114 -8.16 -2.36 -5.83
N PRO A 115 -9.44 -2.52 -6.21
CA PRO A 115 -10.56 -2.15 -5.35
C PRO A 115 -10.65 -2.96 -4.06
N ASN A 116 -9.94 -4.09 -3.95
CA ASN A 116 -9.90 -4.95 -2.76
C ASN A 116 -8.59 -4.78 -1.97
N LEU A 117 -7.77 -3.78 -2.30
CA LEU A 117 -6.56 -3.49 -1.53
C LEU A 117 -6.94 -3.18 -0.08
N ASP A 118 -6.36 -3.94 0.85
CA ASP A 118 -6.30 -3.56 2.26
C ASP A 118 -4.95 -2.85 2.51
N PRO A 119 -4.90 -1.51 2.43
CA PRO A 119 -3.64 -0.79 2.37
C PRO A 119 -2.89 -0.89 3.69
N VAL A 120 -1.59 -1.15 3.60
CA VAL A 120 -0.67 -1.15 4.75
C VAL A 120 0.02 0.20 4.83
N SER A 121 0.07 0.76 6.03
CA SER A 121 0.69 2.03 6.35
C SER A 121 1.71 1.87 7.47
N PHE A 122 2.60 2.86 7.60
CA PHE A 122 3.49 2.97 8.76
C PHE A 122 2.95 4.02 9.73
N ALA A 123 2.54 3.59 10.92
CA ALA A 123 1.98 4.45 11.94
C ALA A 123 2.43 4.00 13.34
N ASN A 124 2.76 4.95 14.21
CA ASN A 124 3.15 4.68 15.60
C ASN A 124 4.28 3.63 15.74
N GLY A 125 5.25 3.64 14.81
CA GLY A 125 6.34 2.65 14.82
C GLY A 125 5.92 1.26 14.37
N GLN A 126 4.80 1.08 13.66
CA GLN A 126 4.31 -0.23 13.25
C GLN A 126 3.87 -0.23 11.79
N LEU A 127 4.01 -1.38 11.13
CA LEU A 127 3.32 -1.65 9.87
C LEU A 127 1.94 -2.23 10.15
N VAL A 128 0.90 -1.51 9.71
CA VAL A 128 -0.50 -1.84 10.04
C VAL A 128 -1.37 -1.71 8.78
N SER A 129 -2.20 -2.71 8.52
CA SER A 129 -3.22 -2.67 7.47
C SER A 129 -4.45 -1.86 7.91
N ALA A 130 -5.27 -1.42 6.96
CA ALA A 130 -6.51 -0.73 7.30
C ALA A 130 -7.52 -1.63 8.03
N SER A 131 -7.48 -2.95 7.81
CA SER A 131 -8.27 -3.93 8.58
C SER A 131 -7.75 -4.21 10.00
N GLY A 132 -6.54 -3.73 10.33
CA GLY A 132 -5.95 -3.82 11.67
C GLY A 132 -4.93 -4.94 11.85
N ALA A 133 -4.59 -5.70 10.81
CA ALA A 133 -3.46 -6.63 10.85
C ALA A 133 -2.15 -5.86 10.98
N CYS A 134 -1.13 -6.44 11.62
CA CYS A 134 0.18 -5.80 11.75
C CYS A 134 1.34 -6.77 11.56
N GLN A 135 2.52 -6.26 11.22
CA GLN A 135 3.73 -7.08 11.20
C GLN A 135 4.02 -7.58 12.63
N SER A 136 4.27 -8.88 12.77
CA SER A 136 4.55 -9.55 14.04
C SER A 136 6.00 -10.01 14.20
N GLY A 137 6.86 -9.70 13.22
CA GLY A 137 8.27 -10.05 13.20
C GLY A 137 8.65 -10.70 11.87
N HIS A 138 9.50 -11.71 11.92
CA HIS A 138 9.96 -12.48 10.76
C HIS A 138 10.11 -13.98 11.08
N ASP A 139 10.16 -14.82 10.05
CA ASP A 139 10.47 -16.25 10.15
C ASP A 139 11.98 -16.54 10.01
N GLU A 140 12.37 -17.80 10.09
CA GLU A 140 13.78 -18.23 9.96
C GLU A 140 14.42 -17.90 8.60
N LYS A 141 13.62 -17.52 7.60
CA LYS A 141 14.06 -17.11 6.25
C LYS A 141 13.96 -15.60 6.06
N ALA A 142 13.85 -14.85 7.15
CA ALA A 142 13.68 -13.40 7.18
C ALA A 142 12.40 -12.92 6.47
N GLN A 143 11.44 -13.80 6.19
CA GLN A 143 10.15 -13.38 5.66
C GLN A 143 9.33 -12.78 6.78
N ILE A 144 8.76 -11.60 6.56
CA ILE A 144 7.97 -10.98 7.62
C ILE A 144 6.74 -11.83 7.93
N THR A 145 6.40 -11.89 9.21
CA THR A 145 5.18 -12.51 9.71
C THR A 145 4.16 -11.42 10.02
N VAL A 146 2.89 -11.76 9.94
CA VAL A 146 1.77 -10.85 10.19
C VAL A 146 0.87 -11.47 11.25
N ASP A 147 0.47 -10.67 12.23
CA ASP A 147 -0.63 -10.96 13.14
C ASP A 147 -1.91 -10.39 12.54
N PRO A 148 -2.83 -11.23 12.00
CA PRO A 148 -4.06 -10.77 11.37
C PRO A 148 -5.02 -10.04 12.33
N GLN A 149 -4.86 -10.24 13.65
CA GLN A 149 -5.69 -9.63 14.68
C GLN A 149 -5.05 -8.36 15.29
N GLY A 150 -3.81 -8.03 14.90
CA GLY A 150 -3.14 -6.81 15.33
C GLY A 150 -2.70 -6.80 16.79
N GLN A 151 -2.51 -7.97 17.43
CA GLN A 151 -2.27 -8.06 18.87
C GLN A 151 -0.78 -8.06 19.25
N ASN A 152 0.07 -8.61 18.38
CA ASN A 152 1.49 -8.83 18.65
C ASN A 152 2.36 -8.10 17.64
N CYS A 153 2.19 -6.79 17.53
CA CYS A 153 2.89 -5.98 16.55
C CYS A 153 4.33 -5.68 16.98
N VAL A 154 5.29 -5.90 16.08
CA VAL A 154 6.67 -5.48 16.30
C VAL A 154 6.86 -3.99 16.03
N GLU A 155 7.86 -3.41 16.69
CA GLU A 155 8.23 -2.02 16.49
C GLU A 155 9.24 -1.88 15.36
N LEU A 156 9.03 -0.88 14.52
CA LEU A 156 9.91 -0.46 13.45
C LEU A 156 10.31 1.00 13.65
N THR A 157 11.54 1.27 13.24
CA THR A 157 12.05 2.63 13.06
C THR A 157 12.02 3.00 11.59
N SER A 158 12.01 4.30 11.30
CA SER A 158 12.08 4.81 9.93
C SER A 158 13.23 5.79 9.78
N THR A 159 13.92 5.69 8.65
CA THR A 159 14.92 6.66 8.23
C THR A 159 14.44 7.32 6.95
N ARG A 160 14.40 8.66 6.94
CA ARG A 160 14.13 9.43 5.71
C ARG A 160 15.35 9.40 4.82
N VAL A 161 15.15 9.15 3.54
CA VAL A 161 16.22 9.04 2.54
C VAL A 161 15.88 9.86 1.30
N GLU A 162 16.91 10.16 0.51
CA GLU A 162 16.71 10.67 -0.84
C GLU A 162 16.08 9.57 -1.70
N THR A 163 15.07 9.94 -2.48
CA THR A 163 14.35 9.00 -3.33
C THR A 163 15.27 8.48 -4.44
N THR A 164 15.48 7.17 -4.46
CA THR A 164 16.14 6.50 -5.58
C THR A 164 15.10 6.16 -6.64
N PRO A 165 15.30 6.50 -7.93
CA PRO A 165 14.38 6.10 -9.00
C PRO A 165 14.13 4.59 -9.03
N PRO A 166 12.92 4.13 -9.44
CA PRO A 166 12.64 2.72 -9.62
C PRO A 166 13.60 2.09 -10.64
N GLU A 167 14.18 0.93 -10.31
CA GLU A 167 14.92 0.06 -11.23
C GLU A 167 14.03 -1.05 -11.79
#